data_AF-A0A7J9E6P3-F1
#
_entry.id   AF-A0A7J9E6P3-F1
#
_cell.length_a   1.000
_cell.length_b   1.000
_cell.length_c   1.000
_cell.angle_alpha   90.00
_cell.angle_beta   90.00
_cell.angle_gamma   90.00
#
_symmetry.space_group_name_H-M   'P 1'
#
loop_
_entity.id
_entity.type
_entity.pdbx_description
1 polymer ?
#
loop_
_entity_poly.entity_id
_entity_poly.type
_entity_poly.pdbx_seq_one_letter_code
_entity_poly.pdbx_strand_id
1 'polypeptide(L)'
;MLLIRVSLDSKFCSVMLTFGLNALYGRHKIKGSLWGGEWDSSNAQDFIKYSISKGYQIDSWEYGNELSGNGVGAHVHADRYGKDLIHLKKIIKELYRGSQFEPSLVAPGGFFNQQWFTKLLQVSGSNVLDAISHHIYNLGAGSDPKLVSKILDPNHLNKVANTFINLARTVQTHGPWSSAWVGESGGAYNSGSPHVSDTFVNSFWYLDQLGMASKYHTKVYCRQTLIGGNYGLLNATTFVPNPDYYRQEIDISSSLLVCHFGFTALLWHRLMGKVVLAVGSDASPFLRSYAHCSKGRIGVTLLVINLSDQTKFITDVQNSMNNNIRLATEQQNISRKSFSRSLKNTASGAEIKASSDEYSYREEYHLTPKNGYLQTRTMVLNGIPLELTSTGNIPRLDPIRVNVKSPISITPLSIAFVVFPDFVAPACR
;
A
#
# COMPACT_ATOMS: atom_id res chain seq x y z
N MET A 1 7.78 8.48 20.29
CA MET A 1 7.71 9.08 18.94
C MET A 1 6.29 9.62 18.76
N LEU A 2 6.10 10.73 18.07
CA LEU A 2 4.77 11.14 17.62
C LEU A 2 4.52 10.46 16.27
N LEU A 3 3.38 9.81 16.07
CA LEU A 3 3.01 9.23 14.79
C LEU A 3 1.64 9.76 14.36
N ILE A 4 1.59 10.32 13.17
CA ILE A 4 0.40 10.88 12.53
C ILE A 4 0.21 10.10 11.24
N ARG A 5 -0.90 9.38 11.12
CA ARG A 5 -1.25 8.66 9.88
C ARG A 5 -2.49 9.28 9.26
N VAL A 6 -2.49 9.30 7.92
CA VAL A 6 -3.50 9.94 7.09
C VAL A 6 -4.04 8.87 6.14
N SER A 7 -5.25 8.39 6.42
CA SER A 7 -6.09 7.69 5.43
C SER A 7 -7.04 8.71 4.78
N LEU A 8 -7.55 8.41 3.59
CA LEU A 8 -8.26 9.37 2.72
C LEU A 8 -9.52 8.73 2.14
N ASP A 9 -10.68 9.30 2.47
CA ASP A 9 -11.94 8.95 1.81
C ASP A 9 -12.22 9.84 0.58
N SER A 10 -13.31 9.56 -0.12
CA SER A 10 -13.44 9.66 -1.57
C SER A 10 -14.54 10.59 -2.08
N LYS A 11 -15.29 11.25 -1.18
CA LYS A 11 -16.37 12.21 -1.52
C LYS A 11 -15.98 13.67 -1.31
N PHE A 12 -15.10 13.92 -0.36
CA PHE A 12 -14.43 15.19 -0.05
C PHE A 12 -13.02 14.80 0.45
N CYS A 13 -12.03 15.70 0.51
CA CYS A 13 -10.71 15.37 1.08
C CYS A 13 -10.73 15.22 2.61
N SER A 14 -11.52 14.26 3.11
CA SER A 14 -11.56 13.86 4.50
C SER A 14 -10.31 13.03 4.82
N VAL A 15 -9.40 13.65 5.56
CA VAL A 15 -8.27 12.98 6.19
C VAL A 15 -8.78 12.25 7.42
N MET A 16 -8.87 10.93 7.33
CA MET A 16 -9.03 10.04 8.48
C MET A 16 -7.69 10.02 9.24
N LEU A 17 -7.66 10.68 10.40
CA LEU A 17 -6.46 10.89 11.20
C LEU A 17 -6.32 9.81 12.28
N THR A 18 -5.27 8.98 12.18
CA THR A 18 -4.78 8.15 13.30
C THR A 18 -3.67 8.88 14.05
N PHE A 19 -3.75 8.94 15.39
CA PHE A 19 -2.75 9.61 16.22
C PHE A 19 -2.13 8.69 17.28
N GLY A 20 -0.80 8.58 17.28
CA GLY A 20 -0.01 7.76 18.21
C GLY A 20 0.24 8.43 19.57
N LEU A 21 -0.33 7.87 20.63
CA LEU A 21 -0.19 8.28 22.03
C LEU A 21 1.10 7.72 22.67
N ASN A 22 1.62 8.39 23.70
CA ASN A 22 2.88 7.99 24.35
C ASN A 22 2.70 6.88 25.41
N ALA A 23 2.83 5.62 24.98
CA ALA A 23 2.80 4.43 25.84
C ALA A 23 3.97 4.29 26.86
N LEU A 24 4.98 5.18 26.82
CA LEU A 24 6.08 5.20 27.77
C LEU A 24 5.95 6.29 28.86
N TYR A 25 4.88 7.10 28.86
CA TYR A 25 4.68 8.10 29.91
C TYR A 25 4.45 7.42 31.28
N GLY A 26 5.06 7.96 32.35
CA GLY A 26 5.09 7.36 33.68
C GLY A 26 5.94 6.08 33.83
N ARG A 27 6.38 5.47 32.73
CA ARG A 27 7.17 4.21 32.76
C ARG A 27 8.63 4.46 33.14
N HIS A 28 9.27 3.43 33.68
CA HIS A 28 10.71 3.42 33.92
C HIS A 28 11.41 2.25 33.20
N LYS A 29 12.69 2.44 32.88
CA LYS A 29 13.55 1.47 32.22
C LYS A 29 14.04 0.44 33.25
N ILE A 30 13.78 -0.85 33.02
CA ILE A 30 14.20 -1.94 33.92
C ILE A 30 15.60 -2.44 33.56
N LYS A 31 15.79 -2.92 32.33
CA LYS A 31 17.06 -3.51 31.86
C LYS A 31 17.12 -3.53 30.33
N GLY A 32 18.26 -3.16 29.74
CA GLY A 32 18.41 -3.16 28.28
C GLY A 32 17.40 -2.22 27.61
N SER A 33 16.53 -2.75 26.75
CA SER A 33 15.39 -2.03 26.17
C SER A 33 14.05 -2.29 26.89
N LEU A 34 13.99 -3.08 27.97
CA LEU A 34 12.74 -3.36 28.69
C LEU A 34 12.30 -2.18 29.55
N TRP A 35 11.03 -1.77 29.40
CA TRP A 35 10.34 -0.78 30.25
C TRP A 35 9.21 -1.43 31.06
N GLY A 36 8.96 -0.89 32.26
CA GLY A 36 7.93 -1.35 33.19
C GLY A 36 7.28 -0.23 33.99
N GLY A 37 6.78 -0.57 35.18
CA GLY A 37 5.83 0.26 35.92
C GLY A 37 4.39 0.16 35.38
N GLU A 38 3.52 1.04 35.84
CA GLU A 38 2.22 1.32 35.22
C GLU A 38 2.39 2.41 34.15
N TRP A 39 1.43 2.54 33.24
CA TRP A 39 1.38 3.67 32.30
C TRP A 39 0.62 4.85 32.92
N ASP A 40 1.24 6.03 32.94
CA ASP A 40 0.52 7.24 33.32
C ASP A 40 -0.31 7.75 32.15
N SER A 41 -1.62 7.58 32.27
CA SER A 41 -2.59 7.99 31.24
C SER A 41 -2.93 9.49 31.22
N SER A 42 -2.48 10.29 32.21
CA SER A 42 -2.88 11.70 32.38
C SER A 42 -2.69 12.54 31.12
N ASN A 43 -1.46 12.57 30.58
CA ASN A 43 -1.12 13.31 29.37
C ASN A 43 -1.96 12.90 28.15
N ALA A 44 -2.31 11.62 28.02
CA ALA A 44 -3.17 11.14 26.94
C ALA A 44 -4.64 11.53 27.14
N GLN A 45 -5.17 11.44 28.37
CA GLN A 45 -6.51 11.92 28.69
C GLN A 45 -6.67 13.41 28.34
N ASP A 46 -5.70 14.24 28.72
CA ASP A 46 -5.77 15.68 28.50
C ASP A 46 -5.60 16.06 27.02
N PHE A 47 -4.79 15.32 26.26
CA PHE A 47 -4.71 15.49 24.81
C PHE A 47 -6.00 15.06 24.08
N ILE A 48 -6.66 14.01 24.54
CA ILE A 48 -7.97 13.57 24.01
C ILE A 48 -9.04 14.62 24.35
N LYS A 49 -9.14 15.07 25.61
CA LYS A 49 -10.04 16.15 26.04
C LYS A 49 -9.84 17.42 25.20
N TYR A 50 -8.59 17.83 24.98
CA TYR A 50 -8.25 18.99 24.17
C TYR A 50 -8.74 18.80 22.72
N SER A 51 -8.47 17.65 22.11
CA SER A 51 -8.87 17.35 20.73
C SER A 51 -10.40 17.38 20.54
N ILE A 52 -11.16 16.82 21.49
CA ILE A 52 -12.63 16.91 21.55
C ILE A 52 -13.08 18.38 21.71
N SER A 53 -12.44 19.16 22.60
CA SER A 53 -12.77 20.58 22.83
C SER A 53 -12.55 21.49 21.62
N LYS A 54 -11.75 21.04 20.64
CA LYS A 54 -11.50 21.72 19.36
C LYS A 54 -12.33 21.16 18.20
N GLY A 55 -13.18 20.17 18.44
CA GLY A 55 -13.97 19.52 17.39
C GLY A 55 -13.12 18.70 16.41
N TYR A 56 -11.89 18.31 16.78
CA TYR A 56 -11.00 17.57 15.88
C TYR A 56 -11.48 16.13 15.68
N GLN A 57 -11.73 15.77 14.41
CA GLN A 57 -12.13 14.43 14.02
C GLN A 57 -10.90 13.51 13.95
N ILE A 58 -10.52 12.96 15.10
CA ILE A 58 -9.53 11.88 15.21
C ILE A 58 -10.25 10.57 14.92
N ASP A 59 -10.00 9.95 13.78
CA ASP A 59 -10.60 8.66 13.38
C ASP A 59 -10.15 7.52 14.32
N SER A 60 -8.88 7.55 14.71
CA SER A 60 -8.28 6.46 15.47
C SER A 60 -7.15 6.91 16.40
N TRP A 61 -7.04 6.25 17.55
CA TRP A 61 -5.93 6.40 18.49
C TRP A 61 -5.04 5.17 18.39
N GLU A 62 -3.73 5.36 18.29
CA GLU A 62 -2.75 4.27 18.38
C GLU A 62 -1.95 4.38 19.67
N TYR A 63 -1.57 3.24 20.26
CA TYR A 63 -0.90 3.21 21.57
C TYR A 63 0.61 2.92 21.47
N GLY A 64 1.43 3.96 21.46
CA GLY A 64 2.90 3.83 21.34
C GLY A 64 3.37 3.46 19.93
N ASN A 65 4.66 3.09 19.83
CA ASN A 65 5.33 2.78 18.58
C ASN A 65 6.51 1.83 18.83
N GLU A 66 6.58 0.73 18.09
CA GLU A 66 7.66 -0.26 18.06
C GLU A 66 8.06 -0.83 19.43
N LEU A 67 7.08 -0.97 20.34
CA LEU A 67 7.26 -1.55 21.68
C LEU A 67 7.02 -3.08 21.72
N SER A 68 6.68 -3.70 20.59
CA SER A 68 6.30 -5.11 20.49
C SER A 68 7.51 -6.06 20.35
N GLY A 69 7.41 -7.24 20.97
CA GLY A 69 8.49 -8.24 20.96
C GLY A 69 9.74 -7.71 21.66
N ASN A 70 10.85 -7.59 20.92
CA ASN A 70 12.11 -7.02 21.40
C ASN A 70 12.16 -5.48 21.31
N GLY A 71 11.24 -4.91 20.51
CA GLY A 71 11.09 -3.49 20.21
C GLY A 71 12.27 -2.79 19.54
N VAL A 72 12.12 -1.49 19.29
CA VAL A 72 13.17 -0.62 18.74
C VAL A 72 13.54 0.44 19.80
N GLY A 73 14.68 0.24 20.46
CA GLY A 73 15.14 1.07 21.58
C GLY A 73 14.38 0.86 22.90
N ALA A 74 13.08 0.55 22.84
CA ALA A 74 12.21 0.25 23.98
C ALA A 74 11.24 -0.90 23.65
N HIS A 75 10.90 -1.74 24.63
CA HIS A 75 9.82 -2.71 24.55
C HIS A 75 9.07 -2.84 25.89
N VAL A 76 7.83 -3.33 25.82
CA VAL A 76 6.96 -3.62 26.96
C VAL A 76 6.38 -5.03 26.81
N HIS A 77 6.23 -5.78 27.90
CA HIS A 77 5.62 -7.10 27.86
C HIS A 77 4.13 -7.02 27.49
N ALA A 78 3.67 -7.95 26.66
CA ALA A 78 2.31 -7.96 26.10
C ALA A 78 1.19 -8.00 27.15
N ASP A 79 1.44 -8.58 28.33
CA ASP A 79 0.45 -8.63 29.42
C ASP A 79 0.25 -7.26 30.08
N ARG A 80 1.32 -6.46 30.20
CA ARG A 80 1.24 -5.09 30.72
C ARG A 80 0.60 -4.19 29.68
N TYR A 81 1.13 -4.25 28.46
CA TYR A 81 0.65 -3.47 27.33
C TYR A 81 -0.84 -3.74 27.00
N GLY A 82 -1.30 -4.99 27.13
CA GLY A 82 -2.72 -5.35 26.99
C GLY A 82 -3.62 -4.76 28.09
N LYS A 83 -3.14 -4.65 29.33
CA LYS A 83 -3.87 -3.97 30.43
C LYS A 83 -3.99 -2.48 30.18
N ASP A 84 -2.91 -1.85 29.68
CA ASP A 84 -2.92 -0.42 29.33
C ASP A 84 -4.00 -0.11 28.27
N LEU A 85 -4.17 -0.99 27.26
CA LEU A 85 -5.19 -0.83 26.22
C LEU A 85 -6.63 -0.96 26.75
N ILE A 86 -6.87 -1.87 27.70
CA ILE A 86 -8.18 -1.96 28.38
C ILE A 86 -8.48 -0.64 29.10
N HIS A 87 -7.48 -0.03 29.74
CA HIS A 87 -7.60 1.26 30.39
C HIS A 87 -7.83 2.40 29.38
N LEU A 88 -7.08 2.42 28.27
CA LEU A 88 -7.24 3.40 27.20
C LEU A 88 -8.62 3.31 26.50
N LYS A 89 -9.15 2.12 26.23
CA LYS A 89 -10.50 1.98 25.65
C LYS A 89 -11.61 2.45 26.61
N LYS A 90 -11.42 2.32 27.93
CA LYS A 90 -12.32 2.96 28.92
C LYS A 90 -12.24 4.48 28.85
N ILE A 91 -11.03 5.04 28.87
CA ILE A 91 -10.80 6.49 28.72
C ILE A 91 -11.48 7.02 27.45
N ILE A 92 -11.31 6.36 26.30
CA ILE A 92 -11.93 6.75 25.03
C ILE A 92 -13.47 6.72 25.17
N LYS A 93 -14.05 5.64 25.71
CA LYS A 93 -15.51 5.50 25.91
C LYS A 93 -16.11 6.47 26.93
N GLU A 94 -15.32 6.94 27.89
CA GLU A 94 -15.74 7.94 28.87
C GLU A 94 -15.66 9.35 28.29
N LEU A 95 -14.57 9.70 27.60
CA LEU A 95 -14.36 11.04 27.03
C LEU A 95 -15.21 11.30 25.77
N TYR A 96 -15.44 10.29 24.93
CA TYR A 96 -16.33 10.39 23.75
C TYR A 96 -17.80 10.08 24.07
N ARG A 97 -18.20 9.93 25.34
CA ARG A 97 -19.60 9.65 25.71
C ARG A 97 -20.53 10.77 25.22
N GLY A 98 -21.47 10.42 24.33
CA GLY A 98 -22.40 11.38 23.71
C GLY A 98 -21.85 12.11 22.48
N SER A 99 -20.61 11.81 22.05
CA SER A 99 -20.12 12.21 20.73
C SER A 99 -20.85 11.45 19.63
N GLN A 100 -20.93 12.03 18.43
CA GLN A 100 -21.53 11.38 17.25
C GLN A 100 -20.73 10.17 16.73
N PHE A 101 -19.53 9.95 17.26
CA PHE A 101 -18.54 8.97 16.81
C PHE A 101 -17.61 8.58 17.97
N GLU A 102 -17.25 7.29 18.07
CA GLU A 102 -16.18 6.77 18.96
C GLU A 102 -14.97 6.38 18.08
N PRO A 103 -13.76 6.93 18.31
CA PRO A 103 -12.58 6.56 17.54
C PRO A 103 -12.15 5.11 17.74
N SER A 104 -11.59 4.52 16.68
CA SER A 104 -11.02 3.16 16.74
C SER A 104 -9.71 3.13 17.52
N LEU A 105 -9.47 2.07 18.30
CA LEU A 105 -8.22 1.84 19.02
C LEU A 105 -7.34 0.82 18.27
N VAL A 106 -6.11 1.25 17.97
CA VAL A 106 -5.14 0.57 17.12
C VAL A 106 -3.86 0.25 17.91
N ALA A 107 -3.29 -0.94 17.74
CA ALA A 107 -2.03 -1.35 18.40
C ALA A 107 -1.43 -2.60 17.74
N PRO A 108 -0.13 -2.93 17.90
CA PRO A 108 0.88 -2.22 18.68
C PRO A 108 1.79 -1.25 17.91
N GLY A 109 1.57 -1.06 16.60
CA GLY A 109 2.42 -0.19 15.78
C GLY A 109 3.87 -0.65 15.78
N GLY A 110 4.13 -1.94 15.53
CA GLY A 110 5.48 -2.49 15.61
C GLY A 110 5.69 -3.81 14.89
N PHE A 111 6.91 -4.35 14.91
CA PHE A 111 7.24 -5.58 14.20
C PHE A 111 6.49 -6.79 14.75
N PHE A 112 5.96 -7.61 13.85
CA PHE A 112 5.17 -8.79 14.19
C PHE A 112 6.01 -9.86 14.91
N ASN A 113 5.62 -10.19 16.13
CA ASN A 113 6.09 -11.35 16.87
C ASN A 113 4.87 -12.17 17.29
N GLN A 114 4.76 -13.40 16.78
CA GLN A 114 3.54 -14.19 16.93
C GLN A 114 3.16 -14.44 18.40
N GLN A 115 4.12 -14.78 19.27
CA GLN A 115 3.86 -15.01 20.70
C GLN A 115 3.38 -13.74 21.40
N TRP A 116 4.04 -12.61 21.14
CA TRP A 116 3.68 -11.31 21.71
C TRP A 116 2.30 -10.83 21.21
N PHE A 117 2.00 -10.98 19.92
CA PHE A 117 0.73 -10.58 19.31
C PHE A 117 -0.44 -11.50 19.75
N THR A 118 -0.23 -12.82 19.83
CA THR A 118 -1.20 -13.74 20.44
C THR A 118 -1.46 -13.36 21.90
N LYS A 119 -0.41 -13.10 22.69
CA LYS A 119 -0.55 -12.74 24.11
C LYS A 119 -1.25 -11.39 24.30
N LEU A 120 -1.00 -10.42 23.41
CA LEU A 120 -1.71 -9.14 23.38
C LEU A 120 -3.21 -9.36 23.23
N LEU A 121 -3.64 -10.05 22.17
CA LEU A 121 -5.06 -10.30 21.88
C LEU A 121 -5.76 -11.09 23.00
N GLN A 122 -5.07 -12.09 23.58
CA GLN A 122 -5.56 -12.86 24.73
C GLN A 122 -5.74 -12.02 26.00
N VAL A 123 -4.94 -10.97 26.20
CA VAL A 123 -4.99 -10.13 27.40
C VAL A 123 -5.93 -8.94 27.23
N SER A 124 -5.95 -8.30 26.07
CA SER A 124 -6.89 -7.20 25.78
C SER A 124 -8.32 -7.70 25.60
N GLY A 125 -8.51 -8.87 24.99
CA GLY A 125 -9.82 -9.46 24.74
C GLY A 125 -10.66 -8.71 23.70
N SER A 126 -11.93 -9.11 23.61
CA SER A 126 -12.91 -8.56 22.67
C SER A 126 -13.31 -7.12 23.02
N ASN A 127 -13.64 -6.34 21.98
CA ASN A 127 -14.12 -4.95 22.09
C ASN A 127 -13.10 -3.93 22.65
N VAL A 128 -11.81 -4.28 22.66
CA VAL A 128 -10.70 -3.38 23.03
C VAL A 128 -9.91 -2.90 21.82
N LEU A 129 -9.39 -3.82 20.99
CA LEU A 129 -8.63 -3.49 19.77
C LEU A 129 -9.49 -3.66 18.51
N ASP A 130 -9.83 -2.54 17.89
CA ASP A 130 -10.59 -2.50 16.63
C ASP A 130 -9.68 -2.85 15.42
N ALA A 131 -8.38 -2.55 15.54
CA ALA A 131 -7.35 -2.98 14.59
C ALA A 131 -6.04 -3.40 15.27
N ILE A 132 -5.37 -4.40 14.67
CA ILE A 132 -4.02 -4.83 15.03
C ILE A 132 -3.01 -4.36 13.96
N SER A 133 -2.12 -3.45 14.34
CA SER A 133 -1.15 -2.78 13.45
C SER A 133 0.26 -3.37 13.55
N HIS A 134 0.85 -3.72 12.41
CA HIS A 134 2.26 -4.14 12.33
C HIS A 134 3.10 -3.30 11.36
N HIS A 135 4.41 -3.26 11.59
CA HIS A 135 5.39 -2.53 10.77
C HIS A 135 6.13 -3.47 9.81
N ILE A 136 6.43 -3.00 8.59
CA ILE A 136 7.11 -3.78 7.54
C ILE A 136 8.25 -2.97 6.91
N TYR A 137 9.47 -3.50 7.04
CA TYR A 137 10.68 -3.00 6.36
C TYR A 137 11.49 -4.18 5.79
N ASN A 138 10.93 -4.87 4.80
CA ASN A 138 11.43 -6.13 4.28
C ASN A 138 12.64 -6.02 3.33
N LEU A 139 13.05 -4.82 2.89
CA LEU A 139 14.22 -4.65 2.00
C LEU A 139 15.55 -4.55 2.77
N GLY A 140 15.55 -4.04 4.01
CA GLY A 140 16.78 -3.83 4.80
C GLY A 140 17.09 -2.34 4.99
N ALA A 141 18.36 -2.01 5.26
CA ALA A 141 18.78 -0.62 5.51
C ALA A 141 18.82 0.22 4.22
N GLY A 142 18.46 1.51 4.31
CA GLY A 142 18.60 2.48 3.23
C GLY A 142 20.03 2.69 2.71
N SER A 143 21.04 2.24 3.46
CA SER A 143 22.46 2.26 3.07
C SER A 143 22.94 0.99 2.35
N ASP A 144 22.08 -0.01 2.14
CA ASP A 144 22.48 -1.28 1.50
C ASP A 144 22.57 -1.14 -0.04
N PRO A 145 23.77 -1.31 -0.65
CA PRO A 145 23.94 -1.17 -2.10
C PRO A 145 23.20 -2.24 -2.91
N LYS A 146 22.67 -3.30 -2.28
CA LYS A 146 21.92 -4.38 -2.95
C LYS A 146 20.41 -4.14 -3.01
N LEU A 147 19.89 -2.99 -2.55
CA LEU A 147 18.45 -2.71 -2.54
C LEU A 147 17.77 -2.89 -3.90
N VAL A 148 18.34 -2.40 -5.00
CA VAL A 148 17.79 -2.61 -6.36
C VAL A 148 17.66 -4.11 -6.68
N SER A 149 18.69 -4.91 -6.43
CA SER A 149 18.63 -6.37 -6.66
C SER A 149 17.63 -7.09 -5.74
N LYS A 150 17.38 -6.57 -4.53
CA LYS A 150 16.37 -7.11 -3.60
C LYS A 150 14.93 -6.77 -3.98
N ILE A 151 14.71 -5.60 -4.59
CA ILE A 151 13.40 -5.18 -5.10
C ILE A 151 13.03 -6.00 -6.35
N LEU A 152 14.01 -6.40 -7.15
CA LEU A 152 13.82 -7.20 -8.36
C LEU A 152 13.93 -8.73 -8.14
N ASP A 153 14.32 -9.20 -6.94
CA ASP A 153 14.33 -10.63 -6.61
C ASP A 153 12.97 -11.07 -6.04
N PRO A 154 12.16 -11.87 -6.77
CA PRO A 154 10.89 -12.37 -6.25
C PRO A 154 11.06 -13.28 -5.03
N ASN A 155 12.20 -13.94 -4.86
CA ASN A 155 12.50 -14.75 -3.67
C ASN A 155 12.78 -13.88 -2.45
N HIS A 156 13.30 -12.67 -2.64
CA HIS A 156 13.44 -11.68 -1.57
C HIS A 156 12.09 -11.10 -1.17
N LEU A 157 11.28 -10.65 -2.14
CA LEU A 157 9.94 -10.12 -1.87
C LEU A 157 9.04 -11.14 -1.16
N ASN A 158 9.07 -12.42 -1.59
CA ASN A 158 8.23 -13.48 -1.00
C ASN A 158 8.47 -13.73 0.50
N LYS A 159 9.60 -13.30 1.09
CA LYS A 159 9.93 -13.57 2.51
C LYS A 159 8.91 -12.98 3.48
N VAL A 160 8.28 -11.86 3.14
CA VAL A 160 7.29 -11.18 4.00
C VAL A 160 5.90 -11.83 3.96
N ALA A 161 5.62 -12.70 2.99
CA ALA A 161 4.34 -13.41 2.90
C ALA A 161 4.04 -14.22 4.18
N ASN A 162 5.06 -14.84 4.79
CA ASN A 162 4.91 -15.55 6.06
C ASN A 162 4.48 -14.65 7.22
N THR A 163 4.92 -13.38 7.24
CA THR A 163 4.49 -12.39 8.24
C THR A 163 3.01 -12.10 8.11
N PHE A 164 2.53 -11.86 6.88
CA PHE A 164 1.11 -11.64 6.60
C PHE A 164 0.25 -12.88 6.91
N ILE A 165 0.67 -14.06 6.45
CA ILE A 165 -0.01 -15.35 6.70
C ILE A 165 -0.16 -15.61 8.21
N ASN A 166 0.92 -15.41 8.98
CA ASN A 166 0.90 -15.70 10.42
C ASN A 166 0.15 -14.63 11.21
N LEU A 167 0.16 -13.36 10.80
CA LEU A 167 -0.71 -12.33 11.38
C LEU A 167 -2.20 -12.64 11.10
N ALA A 168 -2.57 -12.98 9.88
CA ALA A 168 -3.94 -13.33 9.52
C ALA A 168 -4.46 -14.54 10.33
N ARG A 169 -3.65 -15.60 10.49
CA ARG A 169 -3.95 -16.75 11.36
C ARG A 169 -4.05 -16.38 12.84
N THR A 170 -3.21 -15.46 13.31
CA THR A 170 -3.21 -14.97 14.71
C THR A 170 -4.49 -14.20 15.00
N VAL A 171 -4.92 -13.32 14.09
CA VAL A 171 -6.20 -12.60 14.16
C VAL A 171 -7.36 -13.59 14.12
N GLN A 172 -7.41 -14.49 13.14
CA GLN A 172 -8.50 -15.47 12.99
C GLN A 172 -8.67 -16.36 14.24
N THR A 173 -7.57 -16.77 14.88
CA THR A 173 -7.60 -17.68 16.03
C THR A 173 -7.77 -16.98 17.39
N HIS A 174 -7.25 -15.75 17.54
CA HIS A 174 -7.14 -15.10 18.87
C HIS A 174 -7.78 -13.72 18.97
N GLY A 175 -8.20 -13.11 17.86
CA GLY A 175 -8.85 -11.80 17.85
C GLY A 175 -9.74 -11.56 16.62
N PRO A 176 -10.72 -12.43 16.31
CA PRO A 176 -11.55 -12.31 15.10
C PRO A 176 -12.46 -11.07 15.07
N TRP A 177 -12.54 -10.32 16.18
CA TRP A 177 -13.17 -9.00 16.26
C TRP A 177 -12.30 -7.86 15.72
N SER A 178 -11.01 -8.11 15.47
CA SER A 178 -10.01 -7.08 15.12
C SER A 178 -9.55 -7.21 13.67
N SER A 179 -9.15 -6.10 13.05
CA SER A 179 -8.68 -6.06 11.66
C SER A 179 -7.16 -5.92 11.53
N ALA A 180 -6.52 -6.67 10.63
CA ALA A 180 -5.07 -6.57 10.39
C ALA A 180 -4.71 -5.35 9.54
N TRP A 181 -3.78 -4.50 10.02
CA TRP A 181 -3.34 -3.28 9.36
C TRP A 181 -1.81 -3.25 9.23
N VAL A 182 -1.26 -2.84 8.07
CA VAL A 182 0.13 -2.36 8.00
C VAL A 182 0.13 -0.91 8.46
N GLY A 183 0.61 -0.69 9.68
CA GLY A 183 0.66 0.63 10.32
C GLY A 183 1.81 1.50 9.79
N GLU A 184 2.93 0.90 9.43
CA GLU A 184 4.07 1.64 8.88
C GLU A 184 4.86 0.74 7.93
N SER A 185 5.15 1.24 6.73
CA SER A 185 6.09 0.59 5.83
C SER A 185 6.72 1.54 4.83
N GLY A 186 8.04 1.62 4.81
CA GLY A 186 8.83 2.34 3.81
C GLY A 186 9.76 1.43 2.99
N GLY A 187 9.61 0.10 3.11
CA GLY A 187 10.40 -0.91 2.41
C GLY A 187 11.81 -1.07 2.96
N ALA A 188 12.63 -0.02 2.83
CA ALA A 188 13.95 0.09 3.46
C ALA A 188 13.89 0.99 4.70
N TYR A 189 14.42 0.52 5.83
CA TYR A 189 14.50 1.29 7.07
C TYR A 189 15.67 2.30 7.04
N ASN A 190 15.84 3.10 8.10
CA ASN A 190 16.76 4.26 8.14
C ASN A 190 16.46 5.26 7.00
N SER A 191 15.23 5.77 6.98
CA SER A 191 14.74 6.78 6.02
C SER A 191 14.72 6.36 4.54
N GLY A 192 14.91 5.08 4.22
CA GLY A 192 15.01 4.61 2.84
C GLY A 192 16.30 5.05 2.14
N SER A 193 16.47 4.65 0.88
CA SER A 193 17.73 4.84 0.14
C SER A 193 17.62 5.93 -0.94
N PRO A 194 18.57 6.88 -1.01
CA PRO A 194 18.54 7.94 -2.02
C PRO A 194 18.83 7.37 -3.42
N HIS A 195 18.13 7.90 -4.43
CA HIS A 195 18.16 7.40 -5.81
C HIS A 195 17.65 5.95 -5.95
N VAL A 196 16.85 5.47 -5.00
CA VAL A 196 16.21 4.15 -5.05
C VAL A 196 14.78 4.27 -4.51
N SER A 197 14.60 4.59 -3.23
CA SER A 197 13.28 4.63 -2.57
C SER A 197 12.39 5.80 -3.04
N ASP A 198 12.99 6.79 -3.70
CA ASP A 198 12.39 7.97 -4.32
C ASP A 198 12.22 7.83 -5.84
N THR A 199 12.42 6.64 -6.40
CA THR A 199 12.53 6.40 -7.86
C THR A 199 11.64 5.25 -8.35
N PHE A 200 11.47 5.13 -9.68
CA PHE A 200 10.56 4.16 -10.31
C PHE A 200 10.78 2.72 -9.81
N VAL A 201 12.02 2.30 -9.53
CA VAL A 201 12.31 0.95 -9.03
C VAL A 201 11.55 0.64 -7.73
N ASN A 202 11.32 1.60 -6.84
CA ASN A 202 10.62 1.37 -5.58
C ASN A 202 9.14 1.01 -5.79
N SER A 203 8.54 1.44 -6.91
CA SER A 203 7.16 1.12 -7.26
C SER A 203 6.91 -0.37 -7.47
N PHE A 204 7.92 -1.15 -7.88
CA PHE A 204 7.82 -2.61 -7.95
C PHE A 204 7.55 -3.22 -6.57
N TRP A 205 8.35 -2.83 -5.57
CA TRP A 205 8.16 -3.25 -4.19
C TRP A 205 6.83 -2.72 -3.64
N TYR A 206 6.50 -1.45 -3.85
CA TYR A 206 5.33 -0.84 -3.23
C TYR A 206 4.01 -1.46 -3.71
N LEU A 207 3.86 -1.66 -5.03
CA LEU A 207 2.68 -2.31 -5.60
C LEU A 207 2.62 -3.82 -5.30
N ASP A 208 3.77 -4.51 -5.22
CA ASP A 208 3.84 -5.88 -4.71
C ASP A 208 3.33 -5.99 -3.27
N GLN A 209 3.75 -5.08 -2.38
CA GLN A 209 3.32 -5.10 -0.97
C GLN A 209 1.84 -4.76 -0.81
N LEU A 210 1.29 -3.82 -1.59
CA LEU A 210 -0.16 -3.53 -1.59
C LEU A 210 -0.97 -4.75 -2.05
N GLY A 211 -0.52 -5.43 -3.11
CA GLY A 211 -1.13 -6.69 -3.58
C GLY A 211 -1.02 -7.82 -2.54
N MET A 212 0.15 -8.00 -1.94
CA MET A 212 0.41 -9.06 -0.97
C MET A 212 -0.34 -8.85 0.35
N ALA A 213 -0.37 -7.62 0.87
CA ALA A 213 -1.15 -7.26 2.05
C ALA A 213 -2.64 -7.53 1.84
N SER A 214 -3.18 -7.12 0.69
CA SER A 214 -4.58 -7.33 0.29
C SER A 214 -4.93 -8.83 0.19
N LYS A 215 -4.04 -9.63 -0.43
CA LYS A 215 -4.18 -11.10 -0.56
C LYS A 215 -4.33 -11.82 0.79
N TYR A 216 -3.76 -11.28 1.85
CA TYR A 216 -3.83 -11.83 3.22
C TYR A 216 -4.75 -11.02 4.15
N HIS A 217 -5.79 -10.40 3.58
CA HIS A 217 -6.89 -9.70 4.27
C HIS A 217 -6.50 -8.48 5.12
N THR A 218 -5.30 -7.92 4.92
CA THR A 218 -4.93 -6.62 5.51
C THR A 218 -5.88 -5.54 5.01
N LYS A 219 -6.40 -4.70 5.90
CA LYS A 219 -7.46 -3.71 5.59
C LYS A 219 -6.94 -2.31 5.30
N VAL A 220 -5.81 -1.94 5.90
CA VAL A 220 -5.15 -0.62 5.75
C VAL A 220 -3.66 -0.84 5.51
N TYR A 221 -3.05 -0.02 4.65
CA TYR A 221 -1.61 0.00 4.41
C TYR A 221 -1.10 1.44 4.45
N CYS A 222 -0.42 1.80 5.53
CA CYS A 222 0.13 3.13 5.74
C CYS A 222 1.60 3.18 5.28
N ARG A 223 1.83 3.89 4.17
CA ARG A 223 3.16 4.07 3.57
C ARG A 223 3.94 5.17 4.29
N GLN A 224 5.11 4.79 4.80
CA GLN A 224 6.10 5.71 5.34
C GLN A 224 6.89 6.35 4.19
N THR A 225 6.93 7.67 4.01
CA THR A 225 6.11 8.75 4.61
C THR A 225 5.30 9.46 3.54
N LEU A 226 4.32 10.27 3.97
CA LEU A 226 3.79 11.37 3.16
C LEU A 226 4.91 12.35 2.73
N ILE A 227 5.68 12.85 3.70
CA ILE A 227 6.82 13.78 3.53
C ILE A 227 7.98 13.32 4.43
N GLY A 228 9.21 13.36 3.92
CA GLY A 228 10.44 13.22 4.71
C GLY A 228 11.12 11.84 4.61
N GLY A 229 12.45 11.85 4.47
CA GLY A 229 13.22 10.65 4.11
C GLY A 229 13.18 10.34 2.61
N ASN A 230 14.05 9.43 2.16
CA ASN A 230 14.17 9.00 0.76
C ASN A 230 13.04 8.06 0.33
N TYR A 231 12.40 7.35 1.26
CA TYR A 231 11.12 6.68 1.00
C TYR A 231 9.92 7.65 0.92
N GLY A 232 10.18 8.94 1.18
CA GLY A 232 9.17 9.96 1.26
C GLY A 232 8.49 10.12 -0.08
N LEU A 233 7.17 10.05 -0.05
CA LEU A 233 6.39 10.08 -1.26
C LEU A 233 6.46 11.50 -1.90
N LEU A 234 6.44 12.56 -1.08
CA LEU A 234 6.83 13.91 -1.47
C LEU A 234 8.34 14.13 -1.37
N ASN A 235 8.89 14.87 -2.33
CA ASN A 235 10.11 15.64 -2.10
C ASN A 235 9.87 16.66 -0.96
N ALA A 236 10.69 16.59 0.09
CA ALA A 236 10.47 17.39 1.31
C ALA A 236 10.74 18.91 1.15
N THR A 237 11.35 19.36 0.06
CA THR A 237 11.67 20.77 -0.20
C THR A 237 10.78 21.38 -1.28
N THR A 238 10.56 20.66 -2.39
CA THR A 238 9.82 21.19 -3.55
C THR A 238 8.35 20.77 -3.57
N PHE A 239 7.97 19.81 -2.73
CA PHE A 239 6.69 19.11 -2.77
C PHE A 239 6.32 18.50 -4.13
N VAL A 240 7.30 18.26 -5.00
CA VAL A 240 7.07 17.49 -6.24
C VAL A 240 6.89 16.01 -5.89
N PRO A 241 5.92 15.29 -6.49
CA PRO A 241 5.76 13.85 -6.33
C PRO A 241 6.98 13.06 -6.80
N ASN A 242 7.44 12.12 -5.96
CA ASN A 242 8.22 10.98 -6.43
C ASN A 242 7.27 9.97 -7.14
N PRO A 243 7.78 8.98 -7.90
CA PRO A 243 6.96 8.03 -8.69
C PRO A 243 5.85 7.28 -7.94
N ASP A 244 5.93 7.22 -6.61
CA ASP A 244 4.95 6.57 -5.73
C ASP A 244 3.77 7.50 -5.27
N TYR A 245 3.66 8.78 -5.69
CA TYR A 245 2.94 9.83 -4.89
C TYR A 245 1.86 10.74 -5.54
N TYR A 246 1.16 11.53 -4.69
CA TYR A 246 -0.12 12.25 -4.66
C TYR A 246 -0.07 13.81 -4.55
N ARG A 247 -0.05 14.58 -5.66
CA ARG A 247 -0.28 16.05 -5.56
C ARG A 247 -1.24 16.61 -6.60
N GLN A 248 -2.38 17.11 -6.13
CA GLN A 248 -3.02 18.31 -6.68
C GLN A 248 -2.83 19.44 -5.66
N GLU A 249 -2.78 20.69 -6.11
CA GLU A 249 -2.67 21.87 -5.24
C GLU A 249 -4.04 22.49 -4.92
N ILE A 250 -4.10 23.26 -3.83
CA ILE A 250 -5.32 23.94 -3.38
C ILE A 250 -5.48 25.24 -4.18
N ASP A 251 -6.57 25.35 -4.93
CA ASP A 251 -7.08 26.65 -5.38
C ASP A 251 -7.73 27.38 -4.20
N ILE A 252 -7.15 28.51 -3.80
CA ILE A 252 -7.61 29.29 -2.64
C ILE A 252 -8.85 30.14 -2.98
N SER A 253 -9.26 30.20 -4.26
CA SER A 253 -10.43 30.98 -4.70
C SER A 253 -11.76 30.23 -4.60
N SER A 254 -11.75 28.90 -4.44
CA SER A 254 -12.95 28.07 -4.40
C SER A 254 -13.07 27.28 -3.09
N SER A 255 -14.26 27.30 -2.48
CA SER A 255 -14.52 26.70 -1.15
C SER A 255 -14.66 25.16 -1.17
N LEU A 256 -13.98 24.48 -2.08
CA LEU A 256 -14.13 23.04 -2.33
C LEU A 256 -12.77 22.33 -2.38
N LEU A 257 -12.46 21.59 -1.30
CA LEU A 257 -11.18 20.90 -1.14
C LEU A 257 -11.12 19.62 -1.99
N VAL A 258 -10.33 19.61 -3.07
CA VAL A 258 -10.28 18.54 -4.09
C VAL A 258 -8.85 18.02 -4.33
N CYS A 259 -8.70 16.69 -4.19
CA CYS A 259 -7.44 15.92 -4.13
C CYS A 259 -7.80 14.42 -4.32
N HIS A 260 -7.43 13.62 -5.33
CA HIS A 260 -6.51 13.71 -6.48
C HIS A 260 -5.01 13.53 -6.22
N PHE A 261 -4.44 12.47 -6.83
CA PHE A 261 -3.16 11.81 -6.55
C PHE A 261 -2.34 11.56 -7.85
N GLY A 262 -1.08 11.13 -7.75
CA GLY A 262 -0.23 10.66 -8.86
C GLY A 262 0.26 9.22 -8.63
N PHE A 263 1.22 8.77 -9.42
CA PHE A 263 0.85 7.84 -10.49
C PHE A 263 0.55 6.40 -10.08
N THR A 264 1.45 5.69 -9.39
CA THR A 264 1.19 4.28 -9.00
C THR A 264 0.16 4.16 -7.89
N ALA A 265 0.28 4.97 -6.83
CA ALA A 265 -0.70 5.04 -5.76
C ALA A 265 -2.07 5.52 -6.27
N LEU A 266 -2.11 6.45 -7.23
CA LEU A 266 -3.35 6.88 -7.89
C LEU A 266 -3.97 5.75 -8.71
N LEU A 267 -3.20 5.03 -9.53
CA LEU A 267 -3.75 3.96 -10.35
C LEU A 267 -4.27 2.80 -9.49
N TRP A 268 -3.55 2.43 -8.42
CA TRP A 268 -4.08 1.54 -7.39
C TRP A 268 -5.39 2.11 -6.80
N HIS A 269 -5.38 3.36 -6.31
CA HIS A 269 -6.55 3.99 -5.69
C HIS A 269 -7.74 4.17 -6.66
N ARG A 270 -7.53 4.42 -7.95
CA ARG A 270 -8.59 4.65 -8.96
C ARG A 270 -9.14 3.35 -9.52
N LEU A 271 -8.33 2.29 -9.65
CA LEU A 271 -8.70 1.09 -10.40
C LEU A 271 -8.97 -0.13 -9.51
N MET A 272 -8.26 -0.30 -8.39
CA MET A 272 -8.38 -1.47 -7.52
C MET A 272 -9.50 -1.28 -6.48
N GLY A 273 -10.53 -2.14 -6.52
CA GLY A 273 -11.66 -2.11 -5.59
C GLY A 273 -11.37 -2.78 -4.24
N LYS A 274 -12.38 -2.81 -3.36
CA LYS A 274 -12.28 -3.36 -1.99
C LYS A 274 -12.33 -4.90 -1.92
N VAL A 275 -12.81 -5.57 -2.98
CA VAL A 275 -12.92 -7.04 -3.06
C VAL A 275 -11.69 -7.59 -3.79
N VAL A 276 -10.95 -8.45 -3.10
CA VAL A 276 -9.72 -9.10 -3.60
C VAL A 276 -10.09 -10.43 -4.23
N LEU A 277 -9.47 -10.74 -5.38
CA LEU A 277 -9.68 -11.97 -6.14
C LEU A 277 -8.40 -12.82 -6.13
N ALA A 278 -8.55 -14.14 -6.14
CA ALA A 278 -7.40 -15.03 -6.29
C ALA A 278 -6.97 -15.13 -7.75
N VAL A 279 -5.66 -14.98 -7.98
CA VAL A 279 -5.02 -15.18 -9.29
C VAL A 279 -4.20 -16.46 -9.24
N GLY A 280 -4.54 -17.42 -10.10
CA GLY A 280 -3.70 -18.55 -10.45
C GLY A 280 -2.87 -18.22 -11.68
N SER A 281 -1.60 -18.61 -11.70
CA SER A 281 -0.74 -18.44 -12.87
C SER A 281 0.35 -19.49 -12.86
N ASP A 282 0.65 -20.02 -14.04
CA ASP A 282 1.74 -20.97 -14.28
C ASP A 282 3.03 -20.25 -14.73
N ALA A 283 3.09 -18.92 -14.57
CA ALA A 283 4.20 -18.07 -14.98
C ALA A 283 5.43 -18.17 -14.05
N SER A 284 6.57 -17.71 -14.57
CA SER A 284 7.80 -17.50 -13.78
C SER A 284 7.55 -16.56 -12.59
N PRO A 285 8.17 -16.77 -11.40
CA PRO A 285 8.02 -15.90 -10.23
C PRO A 285 8.38 -14.43 -10.43
N PHE A 286 9.08 -14.10 -11.53
CA PHE A 286 9.37 -12.73 -11.95
C PHE A 286 8.14 -11.98 -12.52
N LEU A 287 7.08 -12.70 -12.92
CA LEU A 287 5.77 -12.11 -13.26
C LEU A 287 4.83 -12.26 -12.05
N ARG A 288 4.51 -11.14 -11.40
CA ARG A 288 3.74 -11.10 -10.15
C ARG A 288 2.40 -10.45 -10.41
N SER A 289 1.31 -11.08 -9.97
CA SER A 289 -0.04 -10.73 -10.41
C SER A 289 -1.04 -10.71 -9.26
N TYR A 290 -1.89 -9.67 -9.24
CA TYR A 290 -2.89 -9.43 -8.21
C TYR A 290 -4.17 -8.91 -8.86
N ALA A 291 -5.34 -9.44 -8.49
CA ALA A 291 -6.61 -9.00 -9.07
C ALA A 291 -7.61 -8.58 -7.99
N HIS A 292 -8.34 -7.52 -8.27
CA HIS A 292 -9.44 -7.00 -7.45
C HIS A 292 -10.65 -6.79 -8.36
N CYS A 293 -11.86 -6.76 -7.81
CA CYS A 293 -12.99 -6.18 -8.53
C CYS A 293 -12.68 -4.71 -8.85
N SER A 294 -13.15 -4.20 -9.98
CA SER A 294 -12.89 -2.82 -10.37
C SER A 294 -13.51 -1.81 -9.38
N LYS A 295 -12.81 -0.72 -9.11
CA LYS A 295 -13.36 0.34 -8.25
C LYS A 295 -14.37 1.19 -9.02
N GLY A 296 -15.57 1.35 -8.46
CA GLY A 296 -16.59 2.27 -8.96
C GLY A 296 -17.30 1.84 -10.25
N ARG A 297 -17.02 0.64 -10.78
CA ARG A 297 -17.66 0.04 -11.95
C ARG A 297 -17.61 -1.49 -11.87
N ILE A 298 -18.52 -2.15 -12.57
CA ILE A 298 -18.54 -3.62 -12.73
C ILE A 298 -17.27 -4.07 -13.47
N GLY A 299 -16.81 -5.29 -13.16
CA GLY A 299 -15.67 -5.92 -13.82
C GLY A 299 -14.46 -6.12 -12.89
N VAL A 300 -13.29 -6.33 -13.50
CA VAL A 300 -12.07 -6.77 -12.82
C VAL A 300 -10.90 -5.86 -13.18
N THR A 301 -10.10 -5.48 -12.18
CA THR A 301 -8.79 -4.86 -12.39
C THR A 301 -7.69 -5.85 -12.00
N LEU A 302 -6.79 -6.11 -12.93
CA LEU A 302 -5.57 -6.90 -12.75
C LEU A 302 -4.36 -5.96 -12.67
N LEU A 303 -3.54 -6.10 -11.63
CA LEU A 303 -2.19 -5.56 -11.54
C LEU A 303 -1.21 -6.67 -11.94
N VAL A 304 -0.31 -6.39 -12.88
CA VAL A 304 0.78 -7.28 -13.30
C VAL A 304 2.11 -6.55 -13.19
N ILE A 305 3.11 -7.18 -12.58
CA ILE A 305 4.45 -6.64 -12.36
C ILE A 305 5.47 -7.60 -12.98
N ASN A 306 6.34 -7.11 -13.86
CA ASN A 306 7.45 -7.88 -14.42
C ASN A 306 8.80 -7.39 -13.85
N LEU A 307 9.44 -8.25 -13.06
CA LEU A 307 10.75 -8.01 -12.45
C LEU A 307 11.94 -8.49 -13.31
N SER A 308 11.70 -9.19 -14.42
CA SER A 308 12.77 -9.69 -15.30
C SER A 308 13.35 -8.58 -16.17
N ASP A 309 14.68 -8.53 -16.30
CA ASP A 309 15.41 -7.68 -17.26
C ASP A 309 15.51 -8.30 -18.67
N GLN A 310 15.22 -9.60 -18.78
CA GLN A 310 15.46 -10.40 -19.98
C GLN A 310 14.20 -11.04 -20.58
N THR A 311 13.08 -11.08 -19.84
CA THR A 311 11.87 -11.79 -20.25
C THR A 311 10.73 -10.81 -20.50
N LYS A 312 10.20 -10.80 -21.72
CA LYS A 312 8.85 -10.29 -22.01
C LYS A 312 7.86 -11.40 -21.71
N PHE A 313 6.77 -11.08 -21.02
CA PHE A 313 5.66 -12.00 -20.81
C PHE A 313 4.50 -11.64 -21.71
N ILE A 314 3.87 -12.65 -22.31
CA ILE A 314 2.63 -12.55 -23.06
C ILE A 314 1.58 -13.33 -22.27
N THR A 315 0.44 -12.73 -21.95
CA THR A 315 -0.51 -13.30 -20.98
C THR A 315 -1.95 -13.14 -21.43
N ASP A 316 -2.68 -14.26 -21.41
CA ASP A 316 -4.13 -14.32 -21.62
C ASP A 316 -4.85 -14.52 -20.28
N VAL A 317 -5.97 -13.82 -20.12
CA VAL A 317 -6.78 -13.82 -18.91
C VAL A 317 -7.99 -14.72 -19.10
N GLN A 318 -8.02 -15.84 -18.38
CA GLN A 318 -9.08 -16.84 -18.44
C GLN A 318 -9.91 -16.80 -17.15
N ASN A 319 -11.23 -16.90 -17.28
CA ASN A 319 -12.13 -17.07 -16.14
C ASN A 319 -12.09 -18.54 -15.70
N SER A 320 -11.64 -18.81 -14.48
CA SER A 320 -11.63 -20.17 -13.91
C SER A 320 -12.85 -20.36 -13.00
N MET A 321 -13.33 -21.60 -12.89
CA MET A 321 -14.44 -21.89 -11.99
C MET A 321 -14.09 -21.51 -10.53
N ASN A 322 -15.11 -21.11 -9.78
CA ASN A 322 -15.04 -20.59 -8.41
C ASN A 322 -14.40 -19.19 -8.27
N ASN A 323 -14.75 -18.25 -9.15
CA ASN A 323 -14.37 -16.81 -9.09
C ASN A 323 -12.85 -16.52 -9.17
N ASN A 324 -12.07 -17.48 -9.65
CA ASN A 324 -10.61 -17.38 -9.73
C ASN A 324 -10.19 -16.91 -11.13
N ILE A 325 -9.22 -16.01 -11.21
CA ILE A 325 -8.64 -15.59 -12.48
C ILE A 325 -7.44 -16.47 -12.77
N ARG A 326 -7.38 -17.10 -13.95
CA ARG A 326 -6.19 -17.82 -14.42
C ARG A 326 -5.46 -16.99 -15.46
N LEU A 327 -4.15 -16.85 -15.29
CA LEU A 327 -3.25 -16.26 -16.27
C LEU A 327 -2.49 -17.37 -16.98
N ALA A 328 -2.83 -17.61 -18.25
CA ALA A 328 -2.02 -18.42 -19.14
C ALA A 328 -0.92 -17.51 -19.71
N THR A 329 0.35 -17.91 -19.57
CA THR A 329 1.48 -17.00 -19.82
C THR A 329 2.60 -17.66 -20.62
N GLU A 330 2.91 -17.08 -21.77
CA GLU A 330 4.12 -17.40 -22.54
C GLU A 330 5.30 -16.49 -22.15
N GLN A 331 6.52 -17.00 -22.32
CA GLN A 331 7.76 -16.33 -21.93
C GLN A 331 8.65 -16.13 -23.15
N GLN A 332 8.97 -14.88 -23.49
CA GLN A 332 9.82 -14.52 -24.62
C GLN A 332 11.14 -13.89 -24.12
N ASN A 333 12.24 -14.62 -24.28
CA ASN A 333 13.57 -14.17 -23.89
C ASN A 333 14.15 -13.17 -24.92
N ILE A 334 14.46 -11.98 -24.45
CA ILE A 334 14.95 -10.84 -25.24
C ILE A 334 16.48 -10.81 -25.20
N SER A 335 17.12 -10.97 -26.36
CA SER A 335 18.58 -10.86 -26.44
C SER A 335 19.05 -9.40 -26.28
N ARG A 336 20.15 -9.18 -25.55
CA ARG A 336 20.69 -7.84 -25.25
C ARG A 336 21.00 -6.97 -26.49
N LYS A 337 21.16 -7.56 -27.68
CA LYS A 337 21.36 -6.84 -28.97
C LYS A 337 20.09 -6.16 -29.53
N SER A 338 18.94 -6.27 -28.86
CA SER A 338 17.67 -5.65 -29.27
C SER A 338 17.27 -4.42 -28.47
N PHE A 339 17.84 -4.22 -27.26
CA PHE A 339 17.44 -3.17 -26.33
C PHE A 339 17.57 -1.75 -26.92
N SER A 340 18.59 -1.52 -27.76
CA SER A 340 18.83 -0.25 -28.48
C SER A 340 17.89 0.02 -29.66
N ARG A 341 17.03 -0.93 -30.04
CA ARG A 341 16.04 -0.77 -31.14
C ARG A 341 14.59 -0.73 -30.66
N SER A 342 14.25 -1.30 -29.51
CA SER A 342 12.86 -1.40 -29.04
C SER A 342 12.22 -0.08 -28.58
N LEU A 343 12.95 1.05 -28.58
CA LEU A 343 12.41 2.38 -28.30
C LEU A 343 11.94 3.15 -29.55
N LYS A 344 11.93 2.53 -30.73
CA LYS A 344 11.33 3.11 -31.95
C LYS A 344 10.43 2.08 -32.65
N ASN A 345 9.26 2.55 -33.09
CA ASN A 345 8.22 1.88 -33.88
C ASN A 345 7.09 1.16 -33.12
N THR A 346 6.12 1.95 -32.64
CA THR A 346 4.70 1.57 -32.52
C THR A 346 3.80 2.74 -32.98
N ALA A 347 4.09 3.26 -34.17
CA ALA A 347 3.34 4.33 -34.83
C ALA A 347 3.09 3.97 -36.30
N SER A 348 2.31 2.92 -36.54
CA SER A 348 1.87 2.48 -37.86
C SER A 348 0.37 2.21 -37.81
N GLY A 349 -0.43 3.26 -38.02
CA GLY A 349 -1.88 3.14 -38.12
C GLY A 349 -2.23 2.37 -39.39
N ALA A 350 -2.82 1.18 -39.22
CA ALA A 350 -3.42 0.42 -40.31
C ALA A 350 -4.95 0.48 -40.12
N GLU A 351 -5.65 1.11 -41.06
CA GLU A 351 -7.11 1.15 -41.05
C GLU A 351 -7.67 -0.23 -41.42
N ILE A 352 -7.94 -1.05 -40.40
CA ILE A 352 -8.68 -2.30 -40.58
C ILE A 352 -10.17 -1.94 -40.66
N LYS A 353 -10.76 -2.17 -41.84
CA LYS A 353 -12.19 -1.91 -42.08
C LYS A 353 -13.06 -2.70 -41.10
N ALA A 354 -14.02 -2.03 -40.47
CA ALA A 354 -14.88 -2.62 -39.46
C ALA A 354 -15.84 -3.66 -40.06
N SER A 355 -15.69 -4.93 -39.65
CA SER A 355 -16.76 -5.92 -39.63
C SER A 355 -17.50 -5.81 -38.29
N SER A 356 -18.84 -5.95 -38.31
CA SER A 356 -19.74 -5.63 -37.20
C SER A 356 -19.81 -6.71 -36.10
N ASP A 357 -18.67 -7.09 -35.54
CA ASP A 357 -18.59 -7.75 -34.23
C ASP A 357 -18.53 -6.67 -33.14
N GLU A 358 -19.35 -6.81 -32.09
CA GLU A 358 -19.39 -5.87 -30.97
C GLU A 358 -18.17 -6.11 -30.03
N TYR A 359 -17.01 -5.58 -30.42
CA TYR A 359 -15.76 -5.82 -29.72
C TYR A 359 -15.74 -5.18 -28.32
N SER A 360 -15.81 -6.01 -27.28
CA SER A 360 -15.43 -5.61 -25.92
C SER A 360 -13.95 -5.20 -25.89
N TYR A 361 -13.69 -4.01 -25.31
CA TYR A 361 -12.36 -3.47 -25.11
C TYR A 361 -12.00 -3.48 -23.63
N ARG A 362 -10.76 -3.84 -23.32
CA ARG A 362 -10.13 -3.63 -22.01
C ARG A 362 -9.26 -2.36 -22.03
N GLU A 363 -9.02 -1.81 -20.86
CA GLU A 363 -8.16 -0.64 -20.65
C GLU A 363 -6.82 -1.07 -20.07
N GLU A 364 -5.71 -0.67 -20.70
CA GLU A 364 -4.35 -0.95 -20.19
C GLU A 364 -3.60 0.34 -19.80
N TYR A 365 -2.89 0.27 -18.69
CA TYR A 365 -2.10 1.34 -18.09
C TYR A 365 -0.67 0.83 -17.83
N HIS A 366 0.18 0.85 -18.86
CA HIS A 366 1.56 0.38 -18.80
C HIS A 366 2.48 1.46 -18.23
N LEU A 367 3.12 1.16 -17.11
CA LEU A 367 4.06 2.01 -16.39
C LEU A 367 5.49 1.54 -16.63
N THR A 368 6.32 2.46 -17.07
CA THR A 368 7.74 2.24 -17.39
C THR A 368 8.61 3.39 -16.88
N PRO A 369 9.92 3.18 -16.67
CA PRO A 369 10.84 4.25 -16.34
C PRO A 369 11.19 5.07 -17.59
N LYS A 370 11.24 6.41 -17.46
CA LYS A 370 11.74 7.30 -18.53
C LYS A 370 13.12 6.83 -19.03
N ASN A 371 13.24 6.64 -20.33
CA ASN A 371 14.43 6.13 -21.04
C ASN A 371 14.94 4.75 -20.59
N GLY A 372 14.12 3.93 -19.92
CA GLY A 372 14.54 2.61 -19.41
C GLY A 372 15.35 2.67 -18.10
N TYR A 373 15.62 3.85 -17.54
CA TYR A 373 16.48 4.00 -16.36
C TYR A 373 15.70 3.82 -15.05
N LEU A 374 15.83 2.64 -14.43
CA LEU A 374 15.09 2.26 -13.21
C LEU A 374 15.14 3.27 -12.05
N GLN A 375 16.25 3.98 -11.88
CA GLN A 375 16.44 4.97 -10.81
C GLN A 375 16.01 6.39 -11.22
N THR A 376 15.13 6.50 -12.21
CA THR A 376 14.48 7.76 -12.60
C THR A 376 13.41 8.20 -11.59
N ARG A 377 13.25 9.52 -11.42
CA ARG A 377 12.09 10.10 -10.74
C ARG A 377 10.90 10.38 -11.68
N THR A 378 11.05 10.15 -12.99
CA THR A 378 9.95 10.33 -13.96
C THR A 378 9.42 8.99 -14.46
N MET A 379 8.17 8.71 -14.14
CA MET A 379 7.40 7.59 -14.65
C MET A 379 6.84 7.89 -16.04
N VAL A 380 6.57 6.87 -16.84
CA VAL A 380 5.96 6.97 -18.16
C VAL A 380 4.74 6.04 -18.21
N LEU A 381 3.56 6.58 -18.49
CA LEU A 381 2.31 5.84 -18.70
C LEU A 381 2.04 5.74 -20.19
N ASN A 382 1.90 4.52 -20.73
CA ASN A 382 1.50 4.29 -22.13
C ASN A 382 2.36 5.06 -23.17
N GLY A 383 3.64 5.30 -22.84
CA GLY A 383 4.59 6.09 -23.66
C GLY A 383 4.67 7.59 -23.32
N ILE A 384 3.76 8.12 -22.51
CA ILE A 384 3.70 9.55 -22.13
C ILE A 384 4.38 9.77 -20.76
N PRO A 385 5.40 10.65 -20.64
CA PRO A 385 5.98 11.03 -19.36
C PRO A 385 4.95 11.66 -18.42
N LEU A 386 4.96 11.22 -17.16
CA LEU A 386 4.05 11.66 -16.12
C LEU A 386 4.70 12.78 -15.31
N GLU A 387 4.40 14.01 -15.72
CA GLU A 387 4.91 15.25 -15.16
C GLU A 387 3.73 16.18 -14.84
N LEU A 388 3.81 17.01 -13.79
CA LEU A 388 2.73 17.94 -13.44
C LEU A 388 2.53 18.99 -14.55
N THR A 389 1.31 19.50 -14.69
CA THR A 389 1.04 20.64 -15.58
C THR A 389 1.78 21.89 -15.10
N SER A 390 1.88 22.90 -15.97
CA SER A 390 2.35 24.25 -15.62
C SER A 390 1.56 24.92 -14.49
N THR A 391 0.40 24.37 -14.12
CA THR A 391 -0.48 24.82 -13.03
C THR A 391 -0.47 23.88 -11.82
N GLY A 392 0.56 23.02 -11.67
CA GLY A 392 0.70 22.10 -10.54
C GLY A 392 -0.30 20.94 -10.49
N ASN A 393 -1.11 20.75 -11.54
CA ASN A 393 -2.14 19.72 -11.61
C ASN A 393 -1.60 18.40 -12.19
N ILE A 394 -2.33 17.32 -11.94
CA ILE A 394 -1.96 15.98 -12.41
C ILE A 394 -2.36 15.84 -13.90
N PRO A 395 -1.49 15.28 -14.77
CA PRO A 395 -1.85 14.98 -16.15
C PRO A 395 -2.96 13.92 -16.22
N ARG A 396 -3.67 13.83 -17.34
CA ARG A 396 -4.65 12.76 -17.53
C ARG A 396 -3.95 11.40 -17.51
N LEU A 397 -4.54 10.43 -16.81
CA LEU A 397 -4.09 9.04 -16.85
C LEU A 397 -5.00 8.29 -17.79
N ASP A 398 -4.76 8.46 -19.09
CA ASP A 398 -5.59 7.89 -20.14
C ASP A 398 -5.10 6.46 -20.49
N PRO A 399 -5.98 5.45 -20.47
CA PRO A 399 -5.61 4.09 -20.86
C PRO A 399 -5.48 3.96 -22.38
N ILE A 400 -4.69 2.99 -22.83
CA ILE A 400 -4.87 2.44 -24.18
C ILE A 400 -6.04 1.45 -24.15
N ARG A 401 -6.88 1.47 -25.19
CA ARG A 401 -7.97 0.51 -25.35
C ARG A 401 -7.52 -0.62 -26.26
N VAL A 402 -7.61 -1.85 -25.77
CA VAL A 402 -7.16 -3.06 -26.47
C VAL A 402 -8.33 -4.04 -26.59
N ASN A 403 -8.47 -4.73 -27.73
CA ASN A 403 -9.49 -5.75 -27.91
C ASN A 403 -9.32 -6.85 -26.86
N VAL A 404 -10.39 -7.24 -26.17
CA VAL A 404 -10.32 -8.20 -25.06
C VAL A 404 -9.70 -9.55 -25.46
N LYS A 405 -9.82 -9.95 -26.74
CA LYS A 405 -9.27 -11.20 -27.30
C LYS A 405 -7.78 -11.14 -27.67
N SER A 406 -7.15 -9.97 -27.69
CA SER A 406 -5.70 -9.85 -27.96
C SER A 406 -4.89 -10.15 -26.70
N PRO A 407 -3.74 -10.84 -26.74
CA PRO A 407 -2.99 -11.13 -25.53
C PRO A 407 -2.40 -9.86 -24.88
N ILE A 408 -2.21 -9.87 -23.55
CA ILE A 408 -1.55 -8.77 -22.82
C ILE A 408 -0.03 -8.91 -22.99
N SER A 409 0.66 -7.82 -23.33
CA SER A 409 2.11 -7.79 -23.55
C SER A 409 2.82 -7.00 -22.45
N ILE A 410 3.45 -7.69 -21.48
CA ILE A 410 4.22 -7.07 -20.39
C ILE A 410 5.71 -7.07 -20.73
N THR A 411 6.30 -5.89 -20.91
CA THR A 411 7.73 -5.71 -21.23
C THR A 411 8.63 -5.97 -20.03
N PRO A 412 9.94 -6.25 -20.21
CA PRO A 412 10.91 -6.33 -19.12
C PRO A 412 10.87 -5.08 -18.23
N LEU A 413 11.03 -5.27 -16.92
CA LEU A 413 11.09 -4.19 -15.93
C LEU A 413 9.95 -3.16 -16.06
N SER A 414 8.71 -3.65 -16.11
CA SER A 414 7.50 -2.84 -16.25
C SER A 414 6.38 -3.28 -15.32
N ILE A 415 5.36 -2.43 -15.18
CA ILE A 415 4.15 -2.69 -14.39
C ILE A 415 2.95 -2.33 -15.26
N ALA A 416 1.88 -3.12 -15.26
CA ALA A 416 0.63 -2.78 -15.91
C ALA A 416 -0.56 -2.91 -14.95
N PHE A 417 -1.47 -1.94 -15.00
CA PHE A 417 -2.86 -2.17 -14.58
C PHE A 417 -3.68 -2.45 -15.84
N VAL A 418 -4.49 -3.50 -15.79
CA VAL A 418 -5.37 -3.91 -16.89
C VAL A 418 -6.79 -4.04 -16.32
N VAL A 419 -7.69 -3.18 -16.77
CA VAL A 419 -9.11 -3.22 -16.38
C VAL A 419 -9.89 -3.92 -17.48
N PHE A 420 -10.67 -4.92 -17.09
CA PHE A 420 -11.66 -5.56 -17.93
C PHE A 420 -13.06 -5.06 -17.53
N PRO A 421 -13.64 -4.10 -18.28
CA PRO A 421 -15.07 -3.82 -18.20
C PRO A 421 -15.87 -5.10 -18.38
N ASP A 422 -17.01 -5.19 -17.71
CA ASP A 422 -18.04 -6.23 -17.91
C ASP A 422 -17.57 -7.69 -17.70
N PHE A 423 -16.36 -7.89 -17.13
CA PHE A 423 -15.85 -9.21 -16.79
C PHE A 423 -16.73 -9.86 -15.71
N VAL A 424 -17.39 -10.96 -16.08
CA VAL A 424 -18.36 -11.64 -15.20
C VAL A 424 -17.65 -12.47 -14.13
N ALA A 425 -17.16 -11.79 -13.11
CA ALA A 425 -16.79 -12.38 -11.82
C ALA A 425 -17.98 -12.21 -10.84
N PRO A 426 -18.61 -13.30 -10.35
CA PRO A 426 -19.76 -13.22 -9.43
C PRO A 426 -19.53 -12.40 -8.14
N ALA A 427 -18.28 -12.24 -7.70
CA ALA A 427 -17.92 -11.40 -6.55
C ALA A 427 -17.79 -9.89 -6.86
N CYS A 428 -17.97 -9.48 -8.13
CA CYS A 428 -17.74 -8.13 -8.65
C CYS A 428 -19.00 -7.54 -9.31
N ARG A 429 -20.18 -7.86 -8.77
CA ARG A 429 -21.49 -7.35 -9.19
C ARG A 429 -21.97 -6.26 -8.25
#